data_AF-A0A7Y4XM15-F1
#
_entry.id   AF-A0A7Y4XM15-F1
#
_cell.length_a   1.000
_cell.length_b   1.000
_cell.length_c   1.000
_cell.angle_alpha   90.00
_cell.angle_beta   90.00
_cell.angle_gamma   90.00
#
_symmetry.space_group_name_H-M   'P 1'
#
loop_
_entity.id
_entity.type
_entity.pdbx_description
1 polymer ?
#
loop_
_entity_poly.entity_id
_entity_poly.type
_entity_poly.pdbx_seq_one_letter_code
_entity_poly.pdbx_strand_id
1 'polypeptide(L)'
;MRRLLLILPAMVLLLSCQSKEKVIRYDGLYRTESLILTRDTITSFLRFYPDGKVISMNKLGSTKDIESWFNLDLEDVSKGTVDLKQDTLRFEGTSSMGTVQYEGGIDEDAGLTLNITQSNGDISVKKYHFVKVSDLK
;
A
#
# COMPACT_ATOMS: atom_id res chain seq x y z
N MET A 1 64.21 -29.00 5.57
CA MET A 1 62.89 -29.55 5.19
C MET A 1 61.81 -28.59 5.66
N ARG A 2 61.29 -27.78 4.73
CA ARG A 2 60.43 -26.62 5.00
C ARG A 2 58.97 -27.12 5.13
N ARG A 3 58.40 -27.06 6.34
CA ARG A 3 56.97 -27.36 6.56
C ARG A 3 56.14 -26.23 5.96
N LEU A 4 55.40 -26.53 4.90
CA LEU A 4 54.48 -25.60 4.25
C LEU A 4 53.17 -25.60 5.04
N LEU A 5 52.89 -24.50 5.75
CA LEU A 5 51.64 -24.28 6.47
C LEU A 5 50.60 -23.75 5.46
N LEU A 6 49.63 -24.59 5.07
CA LEU A 6 48.48 -24.19 4.27
C LEU A 6 47.50 -23.41 5.16
N ILE A 7 47.52 -22.08 5.06
CA ILE A 7 46.48 -21.23 5.64
C ILE A 7 45.30 -21.23 4.65
N LEU A 8 44.25 -21.99 4.98
CA LEU A 8 42.95 -21.88 4.31
C LEU A 8 42.39 -20.48 4.60
N PRO A 9 42.12 -19.61 3.61
CA PRO A 9 41.29 -18.46 3.87
C PRO A 9 39.86 -18.97 3.98
N ALA A 10 39.29 -18.86 5.18
CA ALA A 10 37.86 -18.95 5.40
C ALA A 10 37.19 -17.80 4.62
N MET A 11 36.95 -18.04 3.33
CA MET A 11 36.12 -17.21 2.49
C MET A 11 34.69 -17.46 2.92
N VAL A 12 34.29 -16.77 3.99
CA VAL A 12 32.89 -16.66 4.41
C VAL A 12 32.17 -15.98 3.25
N LEU A 13 31.59 -16.80 2.38
CA LEU A 13 30.52 -16.42 1.47
C LEU A 13 29.34 -15.99 2.34
N LEU A 14 29.37 -14.73 2.77
CA LEU A 14 28.15 -14.01 3.08
C LEU A 14 27.39 -13.93 1.75
N LEU A 15 26.59 -14.97 1.47
CA LEU A 15 25.46 -14.83 0.57
C LEU A 15 24.56 -13.78 1.22
N SER A 16 24.80 -12.52 0.86
CA SER A 16 23.83 -11.46 1.04
C SER A 16 22.62 -11.86 0.21
N CYS A 17 21.66 -12.52 0.87
CA CYS A 17 20.30 -12.65 0.36
C CYS A 17 19.77 -11.22 0.30
N GLN A 18 19.93 -10.55 -0.85
CA GLN A 18 19.32 -9.25 -1.08
C GLN A 18 17.81 -9.49 -1.22
N SER A 19 17.09 -9.46 -0.10
CA SER A 19 15.64 -9.39 -0.11
C SER A 19 15.24 -8.06 -0.74
N LYS A 20 14.44 -8.12 -1.81
CA LYS A 20 13.89 -6.93 -2.45
C LYS A 20 13.13 -6.13 -1.41
N GLU A 21 13.53 -4.87 -1.21
CA GLU A 21 12.88 -3.98 -0.24
C GLU A 21 11.41 -3.78 -0.64
N LYS A 22 10.48 -3.97 0.30
CA LYS A 22 9.06 -3.80 0.04
C LYS A 22 8.69 -2.35 0.28
N VAL A 23 8.46 -1.63 -0.80
CA VAL A 23 8.35 -0.16 -0.76
C VAL A 23 6.96 0.28 -1.23
N ILE A 24 6.36 1.23 -0.51
CA ILE A 24 5.14 1.92 -0.96
C ILE A 24 5.46 2.72 -2.23
N ARG A 25 4.55 2.64 -3.20
CA ARG A 25 4.65 3.35 -4.46
C ARG A 25 3.80 4.61 -4.41
N TYR A 26 4.39 5.70 -4.87
CA TYR A 26 3.74 7.02 -4.92
C TYR A 26 3.33 7.41 -6.35
N ASP A 27 3.81 6.67 -7.37
CA ASP A 27 3.58 6.93 -8.80
C ASP A 27 2.34 6.21 -9.35
N GLY A 28 1.29 6.07 -8.54
CA GLY A 28 0.08 5.36 -8.93
C GLY A 28 -0.97 5.24 -7.83
N LEU A 29 -1.87 4.28 -8.03
CA LEU A 29 -2.97 3.98 -7.13
C LEU A 29 -2.93 2.52 -6.71
N TYR A 30 -3.39 2.27 -5.50
CA TYR A 30 -3.65 0.94 -4.98
C TYR A 30 -5.15 0.68 -5.13
N ARG A 31 -5.55 -0.40 -5.78
CA ARG A 31 -6.97 -0.73 -5.97
C ARG A 31 -7.30 -2.14 -5.54
N THR A 32 -8.50 -2.34 -5.00
CA THR A 32 -9.02 -3.69 -4.80
C THR A 32 -9.53 -4.26 -6.12
N GLU A 33 -9.79 -5.56 -6.14
CA GLU A 33 -10.71 -6.12 -7.12
C GLU A 33 -12.10 -5.47 -6.96
N SER A 34 -12.84 -5.38 -8.07
CA SER A 34 -14.20 -4.85 -8.06
C SER A 34 -15.14 -5.87 -7.43
N LEU A 35 -15.80 -5.50 -6.34
CA LEU A 35 -16.84 -6.30 -5.72
C LEU A 35 -18.17 -6.01 -6.42
N ILE A 36 -18.81 -7.05 -6.96
CA ILE A 36 -20.15 -6.92 -7.54
C ILE A 36 -21.18 -6.94 -6.40
N LEU A 37 -21.82 -5.80 -6.15
CA LEU A 37 -22.93 -5.69 -5.21
C LEU A 37 -24.21 -5.42 -6.00
N THR A 38 -25.07 -6.43 -6.07
CA THR A 38 -26.33 -6.42 -6.83
C THR A 38 -26.12 -6.13 -8.32
N ARG A 39 -26.19 -4.87 -8.74
CA ARG A 39 -26.00 -4.39 -10.14
C ARG A 39 -24.80 -3.48 -10.33
N ASP A 40 -24.15 -3.06 -9.24
CA ASP A 40 -23.02 -2.13 -9.27
C ASP A 40 -21.73 -2.82 -8.85
N THR A 41 -20.61 -2.27 -9.28
CA THR A 41 -19.28 -2.69 -8.85
C THR A 41 -18.72 -1.66 -7.89
N ILE A 42 -18.28 -2.09 -6.70
CA ILE A 42 -17.53 -1.25 -5.78
C ILE A 42 -16.06 -1.59 -5.90
N THR A 43 -15.25 -0.55 -6.12
CA THR A 43 -13.78 -0.65 -6.01
C THR A 43 -13.29 0.33 -4.95
N SER A 44 -12.45 -0.17 -4.05
CA SER A 44 -11.74 0.66 -3.08
C SER A 44 -10.38 1.05 -3.63
N PHE A 45 -9.96 2.26 -3.32
CA PHE A 45 -8.71 2.83 -3.80
C PHE A 45 -7.95 3.52 -2.67
N LEU A 46 -6.63 3.43 -2.72
CA LEU A 46 -5.72 4.20 -1.90
C LEU A 46 -4.69 4.92 -2.78
N ARG A 47 -4.32 6.13 -2.40
CA ARG A 47 -3.17 6.84 -2.96
C ARG A 47 -2.29 7.34 -1.83
N PHE A 48 -1.01 6.98 -1.89
CA PHE A 48 0.01 7.48 -0.96
C PHE A 48 0.81 8.59 -1.63
N TYR A 49 1.21 9.57 -0.83
CA TYR A 49 1.99 10.71 -1.27
C TYR A 49 3.37 10.69 -0.59
N PRO A 50 4.43 11.23 -1.23
CA PRO A 50 5.78 11.23 -0.66
C PRO A 50 5.91 11.97 0.67
N ASP A 51 5.00 12.90 0.97
CA ASP A 51 4.94 13.64 2.23
C ASP A 51 4.24 12.86 3.36
N GLY A 52 3.90 11.59 3.11
CA GLY A 52 3.23 10.71 4.07
C GLY A 52 1.72 10.87 4.10
N LYS A 53 1.11 11.73 3.28
CA LYS A 53 -0.35 11.77 3.18
C LYS A 53 -0.90 10.53 2.48
N VAL A 54 -2.13 10.19 2.81
CA VAL A 54 -2.88 9.13 2.13
C VAL A 54 -4.33 9.57 1.90
N ILE A 55 -4.85 9.21 0.73
CA ILE A 55 -6.28 9.29 0.40
C ILE A 55 -6.84 7.88 0.33
N SER A 56 -8.02 7.67 0.93
CA SER A 56 -8.85 6.48 0.77
C SER A 56 -10.18 6.83 0.13
N MET A 57 -10.63 6.02 -0.81
CA MET A 57 -11.91 6.25 -1.50
C MET A 57 -12.56 4.95 -1.94
N ASN A 58 -13.89 4.88 -1.86
CA ASN A 58 -14.69 3.84 -2.48
C ASN A 58 -15.45 4.43 -3.66
N LYS A 59 -15.52 3.70 -4.77
CA LYS A 59 -16.30 4.12 -5.95
C LYS A 59 -17.24 3.03 -6.42
N LEU A 60 -18.47 3.44 -6.72
CA LEU A 60 -19.47 2.67 -7.45
C LEU A 60 -19.29 2.89 -8.97
N GLY A 61 -19.27 1.82 -9.75
CA GLY A 61 -19.31 1.84 -11.22
C GLY A 61 -17.94 1.88 -11.91
N SER A 62 -17.94 2.34 -13.17
CA SER A 62 -16.74 2.33 -14.03
C SER A 62 -15.68 3.33 -13.57
N THR A 63 -14.41 2.94 -13.69
CA THR A 63 -13.24 3.66 -13.17
C THR A 63 -12.51 4.47 -14.26
N LYS A 64 -13.19 4.86 -15.34
CA LYS A 64 -12.53 5.41 -16.53
C LYS A 64 -11.80 6.74 -16.33
N ASP A 65 -12.14 7.52 -15.29
CA ASP A 65 -11.59 8.87 -15.06
C ASP A 65 -10.98 9.04 -13.66
N ILE A 66 -10.26 8.01 -13.20
CA ILE A 66 -9.82 7.89 -11.82
C ILE A 66 -8.84 8.98 -11.36
N GLU A 67 -8.03 9.52 -12.28
CA GLU A 67 -7.01 10.55 -12.01
C GLU A 67 -7.61 11.84 -11.45
N SER A 68 -8.79 12.23 -11.93
CA SER A 68 -9.48 13.45 -11.50
C SER A 68 -9.95 13.41 -10.05
N TRP A 69 -10.01 12.22 -9.43
CA TRP A 69 -10.59 12.01 -8.11
C TRP A 69 -9.57 12.01 -6.97
N PHE A 70 -8.27 11.89 -7.26
CA PHE A 70 -7.23 11.85 -6.23
C PHE A 70 -6.54 13.21 -6.08
N ASN A 71 -7.34 14.24 -5.84
CA ASN A 71 -6.85 15.57 -5.50
C ASN A 71 -7.03 15.81 -3.98
N LEU A 72 -5.94 16.17 -3.30
CA LEU A 72 -5.94 16.50 -1.88
C LEU A 72 -6.82 17.72 -1.54
N ASP A 73 -7.18 18.55 -2.51
CA ASP A 73 -8.06 19.70 -2.32
C ASP A 73 -9.55 19.35 -2.40
N LEU A 74 -9.91 18.11 -2.78
CA LEU A 74 -11.33 17.72 -2.83
C LEU A 74 -11.94 17.71 -1.43
N GLU A 75 -13.09 18.38 -1.32
CA GLU A 75 -13.93 18.31 -0.13
C GLU A 75 -14.49 16.90 0.04
N ASP A 76 -14.55 16.44 1.29
CA ASP A 76 -15.13 15.16 1.71
C ASP A 76 -14.46 13.87 1.16
N VAL A 77 -13.17 13.93 0.87
CA VAL A 77 -12.36 12.73 0.63
C VAL A 77 -11.72 12.26 1.94
N SER A 78 -11.73 10.94 2.18
CA SER A 78 -11.10 10.35 3.37
C SER A 78 -9.58 10.51 3.29
N LYS A 79 -9.01 11.27 4.23
CA LYS A 79 -7.58 11.64 4.26
C LYS A 79 -6.94 11.21 5.58
N GLY A 80 -5.65 10.94 5.52
CA GLY A 80 -4.84 10.54 6.66
C GLY A 80 -3.35 10.77 6.46
N THR A 81 -2.58 10.33 7.43
CA THR A 81 -1.10 10.25 7.37
C THR A 81 -0.70 8.81 7.61
N VAL A 82 0.21 8.29 6.79
CA VAL A 82 0.75 6.93 6.93
C VAL A 82 1.97 6.90 7.85
N ASP A 83 1.93 5.99 8.82
CA ASP A 83 3.09 5.54 9.59
C ASP A 83 3.61 4.25 8.92
N LEU A 84 4.79 4.33 8.30
CA LEU A 84 5.44 3.22 7.63
C LEU A 84 6.64 2.74 8.46
N LYS A 85 6.61 1.48 8.88
CA LYS A 85 7.70 0.83 9.63
C LYS A 85 8.05 -0.48 8.95
N GLN A 86 9.23 -0.50 8.32
CA GLN A 86 9.70 -1.63 7.52
C GLN A 86 8.65 -1.99 6.45
N ASP A 87 8.07 -3.19 6.52
CA ASP A 87 7.07 -3.68 5.57
C ASP A 87 5.62 -3.48 6.05
N THR A 88 5.41 -2.84 7.21
CA THR A 88 4.10 -2.64 7.82
C THR A 88 3.69 -1.17 7.75
N LEU A 89 2.47 -0.91 7.33
CA LEU A 89 1.89 0.43 7.27
C LEU A 89 0.63 0.51 8.15
N ARG A 90 0.45 1.68 8.77
CA ARG A 90 -0.75 2.02 9.53
C ARG A 90 -1.19 3.44 9.20
N PHE A 91 -2.51 3.64 9.06
CA PHE A 91 -3.09 4.97 8.93
C PHE A 91 -4.57 4.95 9.30
N GLU A 92 -5.10 6.14 9.55
CA GLU A 92 -6.53 6.37 9.68
C GLU A 92 -6.99 7.27 8.54
N GLY A 93 -8.06 6.89 7.85
CA GLY A 93 -8.73 7.74 6.88
C GLY A 93 -9.96 8.37 7.51
N THR A 94 -10.02 9.70 7.55
CA THR A 94 -11.17 10.44 8.10
C THR A 94 -11.84 11.28 7.01
N SER A 95 -13.17 11.19 6.94
CA SER A 95 -14.08 11.98 6.08
C SER A 95 -15.29 12.46 6.88
N SER A 96 -16.23 13.18 6.27
CA SER A 96 -17.48 13.55 6.95
C SER A 96 -18.31 12.33 7.38
N MET A 97 -18.15 11.20 6.69
CA MET A 97 -18.86 9.95 6.97
C MET A 97 -18.24 9.14 8.13
N GLY A 98 -17.08 9.55 8.64
CA GLY A 98 -16.42 8.90 9.78
C GLY A 98 -14.96 8.54 9.52
N THR A 99 -14.41 7.75 10.45
CA THR A 99 -13.00 7.35 10.50
C THR A 99 -12.86 5.84 10.36
N VAL A 100 -11.96 5.43 9.48
CA VAL A 100 -11.63 4.02 9.21
C VAL A 100 -10.15 3.81 9.48
N GLN A 101 -9.81 2.75 10.21
CA GLN A 101 -8.43 2.39 10.53
C GLN A 101 -7.93 1.34 9.56
N TYR A 102 -6.69 1.50 9.13
CA TYR A 102 -6.01 0.61 8.19
C TYR A 102 -4.69 0.16 8.80
N GLU A 103 -4.46 -1.15 8.77
CA GLU A 103 -3.20 -1.73 9.22
C GLU A 103 -2.85 -2.96 8.38
N GLY A 104 -1.61 -3.05 7.90
CA GLY A 104 -1.16 -4.28 7.28
C GLY A 104 0.19 -4.18 6.60
N GLY A 105 0.44 -5.10 5.68
CA GLY A 105 1.75 -5.32 5.09
C GLY A 105 1.81 -5.01 3.59
N ILE A 106 3.03 -4.74 3.13
CA ILE A 106 3.41 -4.62 1.72
C ILE A 106 4.02 -5.96 1.28
N ASP A 107 3.71 -6.41 0.07
CA ASP A 107 4.34 -7.59 -0.55
C ASP A 107 5.45 -7.21 -1.55
N GLU A 108 6.11 -8.21 -2.15
CA GLU A 108 7.27 -8.02 -3.04
C GLU A 108 6.94 -7.34 -4.39
N ASP A 109 5.66 -7.33 -4.76
CA ASP A 109 5.11 -6.70 -5.95
C ASP A 109 4.48 -5.34 -5.66
N ALA A 110 4.73 -4.81 -4.44
CA ALA A 110 4.10 -3.61 -3.92
C ALA A 110 2.57 -3.72 -3.86
N GLY A 111 2.02 -4.93 -3.69
CA GLY A 111 0.64 -5.13 -3.26
C GLY A 111 0.49 -4.91 -1.75
N LEU A 112 -0.72 -4.60 -1.31
CA LEU A 112 -1.04 -4.41 0.11
C LEU A 112 -2.05 -5.44 0.57
N THR A 113 -1.87 -5.96 1.77
CA THR A 113 -2.92 -6.69 2.50
C THR A 113 -3.20 -5.95 3.80
N LEU A 114 -4.39 -5.36 3.90
CA LEU A 114 -4.78 -4.49 5.02
C LEU A 114 -5.98 -5.05 5.77
N ASN A 115 -5.89 -5.07 7.10
CA ASN A 115 -7.03 -5.09 8.00
C ASN A 115 -7.64 -3.69 8.03
N ILE A 116 -8.95 -3.63 7.88
CA ILE A 116 -9.74 -2.40 7.85
C ILE A 116 -10.75 -2.49 8.98
N THR A 117 -10.62 -1.63 9.98
CA THR A 117 -11.53 -1.53 11.11
C THR A 117 -12.41 -0.30 10.95
N GLN A 118 -13.72 -0.53 10.85
CA GLN A 118 -14.72 0.54 10.78
C GLN A 118 -15.06 1.07 12.18
N SER A 119 -15.67 2.26 12.26
CA SER A 119 -16.04 2.87 13.55
C SER A 119 -17.05 2.04 14.35
N ASN A 120 -17.83 1.17 13.69
CA ASN A 120 -18.76 0.25 14.35
C ASN A 120 -18.08 -1.02 14.89
N GLY A 121 -16.76 -1.16 14.74
CA GLY A 121 -15.97 -2.31 15.16
C GLY A 121 -15.87 -3.43 14.13
N ASP A 122 -16.54 -3.31 12.97
CA ASP A 122 -16.44 -4.33 11.92
C ASP A 122 -15.03 -4.34 11.32
N ILE A 123 -14.47 -5.54 11.21
CA ILE A 123 -13.14 -5.77 10.64
C ILE A 123 -13.28 -6.52 9.32
N SER A 124 -12.57 -6.04 8.30
CA SER A 124 -12.43 -6.73 7.02
C SER A 124 -10.98 -6.77 6.58
N VAL A 125 -10.62 -7.77 5.77
CA VAL A 125 -9.30 -7.84 5.14
C VAL A 125 -9.45 -7.52 3.67
N LYS A 126 -8.65 -6.58 3.15
CA LYS A 126 -8.63 -6.24 1.73
C LYS A 126 -7.24 -6.36 1.14
N LYS A 127 -7.20 -6.88 -0.08
CA LYS A 127 -6.00 -6.89 -0.93
C LYS A 127 -6.07 -5.76 -1.93
N TYR A 128 -4.99 -5.01 -2.04
CA TYR A 128 -4.84 -3.94 -3.01
C TYR A 128 -3.69 -4.26 -3.95
N HIS A 129 -3.92 -4.04 -5.24
CA HIS A 129 -2.92 -4.17 -6.28
C HIS A 129 -2.48 -2.78 -6.74
N PHE A 130 -1.17 -2.61 -6.90
CA PHE A 130 -0.63 -1.36 -7.44
C PHE A 130 -0.93 -1.24 -8.93
N VAL A 131 -1.41 -0.07 -9.33
CA VAL A 131 -1.62 0.33 -10.72
C VAL A 131 -0.87 1.64 -10.91
N LYS A 132 0.16 1.59 -11.76
CA LYS A 132 0.85 2.80 -12.19
C LYS A 132 -0.12 3.66 -13.00
N VAL A 133 -0.18 4.95 -12.67
CA VAL A 133 -1.02 5.92 -13.35
C VAL A 133 -0.11 7.07 -13.76
N SER A 134 -0.06 7.35 -15.06
CA SER A 134 0.73 8.46 -15.56
C SER A 134 -0.04 9.75 -15.26
N ASP A 135 0.67 10.86 -15.06
CA ASP A 135 0.05 12.20 -14.93
C ASP A 135 -0.77 12.48 -13.65
N LEU A 136 -0.61 11.67 -12.60
CA LEU A 136 -1.10 12.02 -11.26
C LEU A 136 -0.37 13.26 -10.71
N LYS A 137 -1.13 14.33 -10.46
CA LYS A 137 -0.64 15.57 -9.82
C LYS A 137 -0.40 15.40 -8.33
#